data_AF-A0A329VRJ8-F1
#
_entry.id   AF-A0A329VRJ8-F1
#
_cell.length_a   1.000
_cell.length_b   1.000
_cell.length_c   1.000
_cell.angle_alpha   90.00
_cell.angle_beta   90.00
_cell.angle_gamma   90.00
#
_symmetry.space_group_name_H-M   'P 1'
#
loop_
_entity.id
_entity.type
_entity.pdbx_description
1 polymer ?
#
loop_
_entity_poly.entity_id
_entity_poly.type
_entity_poly.pdbx_seq_one_letter_code
_entity_poly.pdbx_strand_id
1 'polypeptide(L)'
;MDYIDVIISTKSTWWDISLYYIISLIVFISFYFIKKIVDKRCNYILSVFISILIIIFGYIQLFVVGLNEHHDFISKFINLNSEEIKIGSMIFSVLYALVLPKKVQ
;
A
#
# COMPACT_ATOMS: atom_id res chain seq x y z
N MET A 1 -19.06 -4.11 -31.25
CA MET A 1 -19.04 -3.54 -29.90
C MET A 1 -19.07 -4.72 -28.96
N ASP A 2 -17.89 -5.21 -28.60
CA ASP A 2 -17.75 -6.47 -27.87
C ASP A 2 -18.26 -6.32 -26.43
N TYR A 3 -19.27 -7.12 -26.08
CA TYR A 3 -19.87 -7.16 -24.75
C TYR A 3 -18.87 -7.52 -23.65
N ILE A 4 -17.70 -8.06 -24.00
CA ILE A 4 -16.64 -8.44 -23.07
C ILE A 4 -15.90 -7.22 -22.50
N ASP A 5 -15.70 -6.16 -23.30
CA ASP A 5 -15.01 -4.94 -22.84
C ASP A 5 -15.85 -4.15 -21.83
N VAL A 6 -17.18 -4.21 -21.94
CA VAL A 6 -18.09 -3.52 -21.01
C VAL A 6 -18.13 -4.22 -19.64
N ILE A 7 -17.94 -5.55 -19.60
CA ILE A 7 -17.99 -6.34 -18.36
C ILE A 7 -16.74 -6.11 -17.49
N ILE A 8 -15.58 -5.83 -18.10
CA ILE A 8 -14.34 -5.55 -17.38
C ILE A 8 -14.35 -4.13 -16.80
N SER A 9 -15.04 -3.18 -17.45
CA SER A 9 -15.06 -1.77 -17.01
C SER A 9 -16.00 -1.46 -15.84
N THR A 10 -16.95 -2.33 -15.49
CA THR A 10 -17.97 -2.04 -14.44
C THR A 10 -17.82 -2.86 -13.16
N LYS A 11 -16.85 -3.78 -13.09
CA LYS A 11 -16.69 -4.68 -11.94
C LYS A 11 -15.41 -4.35 -11.16
N SER A 12 -15.25 -3.10 -10.74
CA SER A 12 -14.57 -2.88 -9.46
C SER A 12 -15.59 -3.25 -8.39
N THR A 13 -15.53 -4.48 -7.93
CA THR A 13 -16.48 -4.95 -6.93
C THR A 13 -16.19 -4.20 -5.63
N TRP A 14 -17.19 -3.75 -4.88
CA TRP A 14 -17.02 -3.20 -3.52
C TRP A 14 -16.09 -4.06 -2.63
N TRP A 15 -16.04 -5.35 -2.95
CA TRP A 15 -15.12 -6.34 -2.40
C TRP A 15 -13.64 -6.04 -2.66
N ASP A 16 -13.26 -5.64 -3.87
CA ASP A 16 -11.88 -5.34 -4.27
C ASP A 16 -11.35 -4.12 -3.53
N ILE A 17 -12.17 -3.08 -3.45
CA ILE A 17 -11.91 -1.87 -2.67
C ILE A 17 -11.73 -2.23 -1.20
N SER A 18 -12.68 -2.99 -0.64
CA SER A 18 -12.63 -3.42 0.77
C SER A 18 -11.39 -4.26 1.07
N LEU A 19 -11.04 -5.22 0.21
CA LEU A 19 -9.83 -6.03 0.34
C LEU A 19 -8.56 -5.17 0.33
N TYR A 20 -8.47 -4.22 -0.61
CA TYR A 20 -7.33 -3.31 -0.69
C TYR A 20 -7.15 -2.51 0.60
N TYR A 21 -8.23 -1.95 1.15
CA TYR A 21 -8.19 -1.18 2.40
C TYR A 21 -7.83 -2.07 3.60
N ILE A 22 -8.40 -3.27 3.70
CA ILE A 22 -8.09 -4.23 4.77
C ILE A 22 -6.61 -4.62 4.73
N ILE A 23 -6.07 -4.96 3.55
CA ILE A 23 -4.66 -5.33 3.38
C ILE A 23 -3.76 -4.15 3.75
N SER A 24 -4.06 -2.95 3.23
CA SER A 24 -3.26 -1.75 3.50
C SER A 24 -3.24 -1.39 4.99
N LEU A 25 -4.37 -1.60 5.68
CA LEU A 25 -4.51 -1.38 7.13
C LEU A 25 -3.77 -2.45 7.95
N ILE A 26 -3.81 -3.73 7.55
CA ILE A 26 -3.02 -4.78 8.19
C ILE A 26 -1.53 -4.46 8.10
N VAL A 27 -1.05 -4.11 6.89
CA VAL A 27 0.35 -3.73 6.66
C VAL A 27 0.73 -2.50 7.49
N PHE A 28 -0.14 -1.49 7.55
CA PHE A 28 0.05 -0.30 8.39
C PHE A 28 0.24 -0.67 9.87
N ILE A 29 -0.66 -1.48 10.42
CA ILE A 29 -0.62 -1.93 11.81
C ILE A 29 0.65 -2.75 12.08
N SER A 30 1.03 -3.65 11.16
CA SER A 30 2.27 -4.42 11.27
C SER A 30 3.48 -3.50 11.35
N PHE A 31 3.61 -2.51 10.47
CA PHE A 31 4.70 -1.54 10.53
C PHE A 31 4.70 -0.73 11.83
N TYR A 32 3.52 -0.37 12.34
CA TYR A 32 3.41 0.35 13.61
C TYR A 32 3.93 -0.47 14.80
N PHE A 33 3.57 -1.76 14.89
CA PHE A 33 4.10 -2.64 15.93
C PHE A 33 5.59 -2.89 15.79
N ILE A 34 6.05 -3.13 14.55
CA ILE A 34 7.46 -3.32 14.24
C ILE A 34 8.26 -2.09 14.68
N LYS A 35 7.82 -0.88 14.32
CA LYS A 35 8.41 0.40 14.79
C LYS A 35 8.55 0.42 16.31
N LYS A 36 7.47 0.12 17.06
CA LYS A 36 7.50 0.12 18.52
C LYS A 36 8.56 -0.85 19.09
N ILE A 37 8.77 -2.00 18.44
CA ILE A 37 9.81 -2.97 18.82
C ILE A 37 11.21 -2.41 18.51
N VAL A 38 11.41 -1.79 17.34
CA VAL A 38 12.69 -1.16 16.95
C VAL A 38 13.09 -0.07 17.93
N ASP A 39 12.15 0.82 18.22
CA ASP A 39 12.37 1.99 19.07
C ASP A 39 12.73 1.52 20.49
N LYS A 40 12.08 0.46 20.99
CA LYS A 40 12.39 -0.12 22.30
C LYS A 40 13.77 -0.80 22.35
N ARG A 41 14.22 -1.43 21.26
CA ARG A 41 15.50 -2.16 21.24
C ARG A 41 16.71 -1.28 20.95
N CYS A 42 16.52 0.00 20.62
CA CYS A 42 17.58 0.94 20.23
C CYS A 42 18.58 0.43 19.15
N ASN A 43 18.26 -0.66 18.42
CA ASN A 43 19.14 -1.22 17.39
C ASN A 43 19.11 -0.42 16.08
N TYR A 44 20.20 0.30 15.77
CA TYR A 44 20.31 1.18 14.61
C TYR A 44 20.11 0.45 13.27
N ILE A 45 20.77 -0.71 13.11
CA ILE A 45 20.73 -1.50 11.86
C ILE A 45 19.30 -1.93 11.54
N LEU A 46 18.58 -2.39 12.57
CA LEU A 46 17.19 -2.84 12.45
C LEU A 46 16.25 -1.66 12.09
N SER A 47 16.55 -0.46 12.59
CA SER A 47 15.82 0.77 12.24
C SER A 47 16.00 1.17 10.78
N VAL A 48 17.24 1.11 10.27
CA VAL A 48 17.53 1.42 8.86
C VAL A 48 16.83 0.41 7.95
N PHE A 49 16.93 -0.88 8.29
CA PHE A 49 16.28 -1.94 7.51
C PHE A 49 14.76 -1.76 7.40
N ILE A 50 14.09 -1.43 8.51
CA ILE A 50 12.64 -1.18 8.52
C ILE A 50 12.26 0.11 7.80
N SER A 51 13.11 1.13 7.87
CA SER A 51 12.90 2.36 7.10
C SER A 51 12.92 2.09 5.60
N ILE A 52 13.86 1.26 5.12
CA ILE A 52 13.93 0.83 3.71
C ILE A 52 12.65 0.08 3.32
N LEU A 53 12.18 -0.86 4.15
CA LEU A 53 10.93 -1.58 3.89
C LEU A 53 9.73 -0.65 3.80
N ILE A 54 9.59 0.30 4.72
CA ILE A 54 8.49 1.27 4.71
C ILE A 54 8.53 2.12 3.44
N ILE A 55 9.71 2.55 2.99
CA ILE A 55 9.88 3.30 1.74
C ILE A 55 9.46 2.46 0.53
N ILE A 56 9.87 1.19 0.46
CA ILE A 56 9.48 0.28 -0.63
C ILE A 56 7.95 0.13 -0.67
N PHE A 57 7.31 -0.09 0.48
CA PHE A 57 5.85 -0.21 0.54
C PHE A 57 5.13 1.10 0.23
N GLY A 58 5.66 2.24 0.67
CA GLY A 58 5.15 3.56 0.29
C GLY A 58 5.26 3.81 -1.22
N TYR A 59 6.36 3.39 -1.84
CA TYR A 59 6.55 3.45 -3.28
C TYR A 59 5.57 2.54 -4.03
N ILE A 60 5.32 1.33 -3.54
CA ILE A 60 4.31 0.42 -4.10
C ILE A 60 2.91 1.07 -4.05
N GLN A 61 2.57 1.75 -2.95
CA GLN A 61 1.29 2.49 -2.87
C GLN A 61 1.24 3.63 -3.91
N LEU A 62 2.31 4.39 -4.10
CA LEU A 62 2.36 5.43 -5.14
C LEU A 62 2.30 4.85 -6.57
N PHE A 63 2.82 3.64 -6.78
CA PHE A 63 2.72 2.95 -8.07
C PHE A 63 1.27 2.57 -8.41
N VAL A 64 0.44 2.28 -7.40
CA VAL A 64 -1.01 2.07 -7.56
C VAL A 64 -1.71 3.35 -8.06
N VAL A 65 -1.22 4.53 -7.68
CA VAL A 65 -1.76 5.83 -8.11
C VAL A 65 -1.39 6.16 -9.57
N GLY A 66 -0.14 5.88 -9.96
CA GLY A 66 0.49 6.53 -11.12
C GLY A 66 0.53 5.75 -12.43
N LEU A 67 0.40 4.41 -12.40
CA LEU A 67 0.64 3.59 -13.59
C LEU A 67 -0.56 2.70 -13.93
N ASN A 68 -1.58 3.32 -14.54
CA ASN A 68 -2.74 2.63 -15.13
C ASN A 68 -2.34 1.51 -16.12
N GLU A 69 -1.09 1.48 -16.61
CA GLU A 69 -0.66 0.63 -17.74
C GLU A 69 0.16 -0.60 -17.33
N HIS A 70 0.62 -0.72 -16.07
CA HIS A 70 1.51 -1.81 -15.64
C HIS A 70 1.03 -2.55 -14.39
N HIS A 71 -0.29 -2.78 -14.31
CA HIS A 71 -0.86 -3.53 -13.21
C HIS A 71 -0.80 -5.06 -13.38
N ASP A 72 -0.25 -5.63 -14.45
CA ASP A 72 -0.40 -7.05 -14.86
C ASP A 72 -0.29 -8.12 -13.77
N PHE A 73 0.54 -7.89 -12.73
CA PHE A 73 0.68 -8.84 -11.64
C PHE A 73 -0.35 -8.65 -10.51
N ILE A 74 -0.77 -7.41 -10.23
CA ILE A 74 -1.68 -7.07 -9.12
C ILE A 74 -3.13 -6.91 -9.62
N SER A 75 -3.34 -6.45 -10.85
CA SER A 75 -4.65 -6.36 -11.52
C SER A 75 -5.33 -7.72 -11.67
N LYS A 76 -4.56 -8.81 -11.69
CA LYS A 76 -5.10 -10.18 -11.67
C LYS A 76 -5.81 -10.55 -10.37
N PHE A 77 -5.49 -9.87 -9.26
CA PHE A 77 -6.03 -10.16 -7.94
C PHE A 77 -7.00 -9.10 -7.43
N ILE A 78 -6.76 -7.82 -7.73
CA ILE A 78 -7.59 -6.69 -7.31
C ILE A 78 -7.73 -5.72 -8.47
N ASN A 79 -8.96 -5.30 -8.78
CA ASN A 79 -9.18 -4.23 -9.75
C ASN A 79 -8.74 -2.88 -9.14
N LEU A 80 -7.56 -2.39 -9.53
CA LEU A 80 -6.96 -1.16 -9.01
C LEU A 80 -7.46 0.12 -9.71
N ASN A 81 -8.35 0.00 -10.70
CA ASN A 81 -8.77 1.14 -11.52
C ASN A 81 -9.84 2.04 -10.85
N SER A 82 -10.18 1.79 -9.58
CA SER A 82 -11.10 2.65 -8.81
C SER A 82 -10.40 3.92 -8.32
N GLU A 83 -11.07 5.07 -8.50
CA GLU A 83 -10.62 6.36 -7.96
C GLU A 83 -10.47 6.33 -6.43
N GLU A 84 -11.29 5.54 -5.74
CA GLU A 84 -11.23 5.36 -4.28
C GLU A 84 -9.95 4.66 -3.84
N ILE A 85 -9.45 3.71 -4.64
CA ILE A 85 -8.18 3.01 -4.38
C ILE A 85 -7.00 3.97 -4.64
N LYS A 86 -7.10 4.85 -5.65
CA LYS A 86 -6.09 5.89 -5.91
C LYS A 86 -5.98 6.88 -4.75
N ILE A 87 -7.12 7.35 -4.24
CA ILE A 87 -7.13 8.23 -3.06
C ILE A 87 -6.61 7.48 -1.84
N GLY A 88 -7.05 6.24 -1.62
CA GLY A 88 -6.60 5.40 -0.51
C GLY A 88 -5.09 5.16 -0.52
N SER A 89 -4.52 4.85 -1.68
CA SER A 89 -3.08 4.61 -1.85
C SER A 89 -2.25 5.87 -1.61
N MET A 90 -2.72 7.04 -2.03
CA MET A 90 -2.09 8.31 -1.64
C MET A 90 -2.09 8.48 -0.11
N ILE A 91 -3.24 8.28 0.56
CA ILE A 91 -3.35 8.39 2.02
C ILE A 91 -2.40 7.40 2.72
N PHE A 92 -2.40 6.12 2.30
CA PHE A 92 -1.53 5.11 2.91
C PHE A 92 -0.05 5.36 2.65
N SER A 93 0.34 5.94 1.51
CA SER A 93 1.73 6.32 1.26
C SER A 93 2.24 7.35 2.29
N VAL A 94 1.40 8.36 2.59
CA VAL A 94 1.70 9.37 3.62
C VAL A 94 1.72 8.74 5.00
N LEU A 95 0.74 7.88 5.31
CA LEU A 95 0.67 7.17 6.59
C LEU A 95 1.91 6.29 6.82
N TYR A 96 2.37 5.55 5.80
CA TYR A 96 3.59 4.75 5.88
C TYR A 96 4.81 5.63 6.18
N ALA A 97 4.94 6.79 5.55
CA ALA A 97 5.99 7.74 5.87
C ALA A 97 5.94 8.22 7.34
N LEU A 98 4.76 8.42 7.93
CA LEU A 98 4.61 8.79 9.35
C LEU A 98 5.06 7.67 10.32
N VAL A 99 4.98 6.41 9.87
CA VAL A 99 5.39 5.23 10.65
C VAL A 99 6.89 4.96 10.52
N LEU A 100 7.65 5.76 9.74
CA LEU A 100 9.10 5.66 9.74
C LEU A 100 9.66 5.68 11.19
N PRO A 101 10.57 4.76 11.52
CA PRO A 101 11.29 4.78 12.78
C PRO A 101 11.95 6.15 12.94
N LYS A 102 11.57 6.87 13.98
CA LYS A 102 12.26 8.11 14.32
C LYS A 102 13.47 7.68 15.12
N LYS A 103 14.65 7.86 14.55
CA LYS A 103 15.91 7.55 15.22
C LYS A 103 16.91 8.67 14.92
N VAL A 104 17.84 9.02 15.79
CA VAL A 104 18.55 8.22 16.80
C VAL A 104 19.04 9.19 17.87
N GLN A 105 18.85 8.89 19.16
CA GLN A 105 19.78 9.37 20.20
C GLN A 105 19.99 8.25 21.21
#